data_AF-X1AG16-F1
#
_entry.id   AF-X1AG16-F1
#
_cell.length_a   1.000
_cell.length_b   1.000
_cell.length_c   1.000
_cell.angle_alpha   90.00
_cell.angle_beta   90.00
_cell.angle_gamma   90.00
#
_symmetry.space_group_name_H-M   'P 1'
#
loop_
_entity.id
_entity.type
_entity.pdbx_description
1 polymer ?
#
loop_
_entity_poly.entity_id
_entity_poly.type
_entity_poly.pdbx_seq_one_letter_code
_entity_poly.pdbx_strand_id
1 'polypeptide(L)'
;TGLGGFTGSGGMWSTTVDQCYSNGTYEITNSTGDVGGFGGWGGYYLINNSYTVSTMSGIGVKEVGFMTLTGWGGINSNIYNSYSASTNADGSGNCGFACGTADGFGNNYWNNETIFFNDSLTNSIGTAKTNYEMGFNSTYTGFNFGNVWQMTENVTYPYFIWQSENIPLWTAFDTDSPIITIYSPENITYSSQTGSLNVSANEIIDIWSYTINSGSIIYFIPNSTYTAVVGSNNLTVYANDSEGNIGSETVYFTYTPPIPPPPPPMFVVCPLVVNIAFSI
;
A
#
# COMPACT_ATOMS: atom_id res chain seq x y z
N THR A 1 14.90 29.30 7.65
CA THR A 1 16.08 28.78 6.91
C THR A 1 15.58 27.63 6.09
N GLY A 2 15.91 27.61 4.80
CA GLY A 2 15.48 26.54 3.90
C GLY A 2 16.60 25.56 3.61
N LEU A 3 16.24 24.29 3.43
CA LEU A 3 17.09 23.24 2.88
C LEU A 3 16.48 22.74 1.58
N GLY A 4 17.31 22.59 0.55
CA GLY A 4 16.90 22.07 -0.75
C GLY A 4 18.02 21.26 -1.37
N GLY A 5 17.69 20.23 -2.15
CA GLY A 5 18.68 19.40 -2.82
C GLY A 5 19.57 20.16 -3.82
N PHE A 6 19.08 21.28 -4.36
CA PHE A 6 19.83 22.16 -5.25
C PHE A 6 20.04 23.54 -4.64
N THR A 7 19.03 24.12 -4.00
CA THR A 7 19.12 25.46 -3.40
C THR A 7 18.49 25.50 -2.02
N GLY A 8 19.25 25.90 -0.99
CA GLY A 8 18.72 26.06 0.37
C GLY A 8 17.75 27.22 0.51
N SER A 9 18.06 28.38 -0.08
CA SER A 9 17.14 29.51 -0.14
C SER A 9 17.24 30.18 -1.51
N GLY A 10 16.13 30.24 -2.23
CA GLY A 10 16.01 31.18 -3.34
C GLY A 10 16.02 32.59 -2.76
N GLY A 11 16.76 33.52 -3.35
CA GLY A 11 16.46 34.94 -3.11
C GLY A 11 15.22 35.34 -3.91
N MET A 12 14.98 36.64 -4.10
CA MET A 12 13.96 37.17 -5.03
C MET A 12 14.21 36.85 -6.53
N TRP A 13 15.08 35.89 -6.83
CA TRP A 13 15.56 35.56 -8.17
C TRP A 13 14.96 34.22 -8.60
N SER A 14 14.58 34.12 -9.88
CA SER A 14 14.03 32.88 -10.44
C SER A 14 15.12 31.81 -10.54
N THR A 15 14.85 30.61 -10.01
CA THR A 15 15.68 29.43 -10.19
C THR A 15 15.01 28.49 -11.18
N THR A 16 15.75 28.05 -12.20
CA THR A 16 15.26 27.06 -13.16
C THR A 16 15.90 25.72 -12.89
N VAL A 17 15.07 24.69 -12.77
CA VAL A 17 15.47 23.28 -12.67
C VAL A 17 14.87 22.58 -13.87
N ASP A 18 15.70 22.15 -14.82
CA ASP A 18 15.25 21.44 -16.02
C ASP A 18 16.01 20.13 -16.16
N GLN A 19 15.29 19.03 -16.36
CA GLN A 19 15.86 17.70 -16.57
C GLN A 19 16.87 17.30 -15.48
N CYS A 20 16.48 17.47 -14.22
CA CYS A 20 17.31 17.20 -13.07
C CYS A 20 16.62 16.20 -12.13
N TYR A 21 17.42 15.53 -11.30
CA TYR A 21 16.89 14.77 -10.19
C TYR A 21 17.64 15.01 -8.89
N SER A 22 16.91 14.85 -7.79
CA SER A 22 17.44 14.91 -6.42
C SER A 22 17.22 13.56 -5.74
N ASN A 23 18.31 12.99 -5.22
CA ASN A 23 18.32 11.79 -4.41
C ASN A 23 19.31 11.96 -3.26
N GLY A 24 18.80 12.15 -2.05
CA GLY A 24 19.61 12.26 -0.84
C GLY A 24 18.77 12.33 0.41
N THR A 25 19.43 12.32 1.57
CA THR A 25 18.78 12.54 2.86
C THR A 25 18.98 13.99 3.29
N TYR A 26 17.88 14.70 3.53
CA TYR A 26 17.85 16.10 3.91
C TYR A 26 17.30 16.21 5.33
N GLU A 27 18.18 16.46 6.30
CA GLU A 27 17.83 16.52 7.72
C GLU A 27 18.03 17.94 8.29
N ILE A 28 16.97 18.53 8.86
CA ILE A 28 17.08 19.75 9.66
C ILE A 28 17.27 19.39 11.14
N THR A 29 18.47 19.64 11.65
CA THR A 29 18.89 19.24 13.00
C THR A 29 18.78 20.34 14.06
N ASN A 30 18.68 21.61 13.64
CA ASN A 30 18.67 22.77 14.54
C ASN A 30 17.52 23.74 14.18
N SER A 31 16.47 23.79 15.01
CA SER A 31 15.31 24.71 14.95
C SER A 31 14.29 24.52 13.82
N THR A 32 13.19 25.28 13.87
CA THR A 32 12.13 25.29 12.85
C THR A 32 12.67 25.75 11.49
N GLY A 33 12.48 24.93 10.45
CA GLY A 33 12.88 25.25 9.08
C GLY A 33 11.97 24.59 8.05
N ASP A 34 12.34 24.79 6.79
CA ASP A 34 11.57 24.39 5.61
C ASP A 34 12.44 23.50 4.72
N VAL A 35 11.93 22.34 4.28
CA VAL A 35 12.72 21.36 3.50
C VAL A 35 12.03 21.01 2.20
N GLY A 36 12.75 21.14 1.07
CA GLY A 36 12.24 20.71 -0.22
C GLY A 36 13.22 19.87 -1.04
N GLY A 37 12.71 19.12 -2.00
CA GLY A 37 13.54 18.23 -2.83
C GLY A 37 14.50 18.99 -3.72
N PHE A 38 14.04 20.03 -4.43
CA PHE A 38 14.89 20.90 -5.25
C PHE A 38 15.26 22.19 -4.53
N GLY A 39 14.25 22.90 -4.05
CA GLY A 39 14.40 24.23 -3.47
C GLY A 39 13.80 24.32 -2.08
N GLY A 40 14.58 24.84 -1.13
CA GLY A 40 14.08 25.28 0.17
C GLY A 40 13.39 26.65 0.10
N TRP A 41 13.19 27.28 1.25
CA TRP A 41 12.42 28.52 1.41
C TRP A 41 13.00 29.75 0.68
N GLY A 42 12.14 30.48 -0.05
CA GLY A 42 12.36 31.91 -0.33
C GLY A 42 12.45 32.40 -1.79
N GLY A 43 12.13 31.61 -2.82
CA GLY A 43 12.22 32.07 -4.21
C GLY A 43 11.16 31.51 -5.15
N TYR A 44 11.28 31.88 -6.44
CA TYR A 44 10.44 31.40 -7.54
C TYR A 44 11.17 30.29 -8.30
N TYR A 45 10.55 29.12 -8.41
CA TYR A 45 11.10 27.97 -9.08
C TYR A 45 10.32 27.68 -10.36
N LEU A 46 11.06 27.55 -11.45
CA LEU A 46 10.57 26.97 -12.68
C LEU A 46 11.15 25.56 -12.78
N ILE A 47 10.32 24.55 -12.52
CA ILE A 47 10.76 23.16 -12.50
C ILE A 47 10.14 22.43 -13.68
N ASN A 48 10.98 21.85 -14.53
CA ASN A 48 10.58 21.17 -15.76
C ASN A 48 11.22 19.78 -15.85
N ASN A 49 10.44 18.77 -16.22
CA ASN A 49 10.93 17.42 -16.57
C ASN A 49 11.91 16.85 -15.52
N SER A 50 11.61 17.10 -14.24
CA SER A 50 12.53 16.84 -13.13
C SER A 50 11.83 16.05 -12.04
N TYR A 51 12.59 15.26 -11.27
CA TYR A 51 12.01 14.45 -10.19
C TYR A 51 12.85 14.37 -8.92
N THR A 52 12.21 14.09 -7.79
CA THR A 52 12.91 13.86 -6.52
C THR A 52 12.49 12.56 -5.87
N VAL A 53 13.45 11.87 -5.25
CA VAL A 53 13.30 10.61 -4.49
C VAL A 53 14.00 10.71 -3.14
N SER A 54 14.12 11.93 -2.64
CA SER A 54 14.90 12.24 -1.45
C SER A 54 14.13 11.92 -0.18
N THR A 55 14.86 11.57 0.87
CA THR A 55 14.30 11.38 2.20
C THR A 55 14.45 12.68 2.98
N MET A 56 13.33 13.25 3.42
CA MET A 56 13.30 14.49 4.19
C MET A 56 12.92 14.21 5.64
N SER A 57 13.59 14.89 6.58
CA SER A 57 13.39 14.74 8.02
C SER A 57 13.79 16.04 8.74
N GLY A 58 13.22 16.32 9.91
CA GLY A 58 13.70 17.39 10.78
C GLY A 58 12.87 17.62 12.05
N ILE A 59 13.55 17.81 13.17
CA ILE A 59 12.91 18.13 14.45
C ILE A 59 12.32 19.56 14.38
N GLY A 60 10.99 19.65 14.28
CA GLY A 60 10.25 20.91 14.31
C GLY A 60 10.17 21.63 12.96
N VAL A 61 10.32 20.93 11.82
CA VAL A 61 10.06 21.55 10.51
C VAL A 61 8.60 21.99 10.39
N LYS A 62 8.42 23.18 9.79
CA LYS A 62 7.09 23.77 9.60
C LYS A 62 6.44 23.28 8.31
N GLU A 63 7.26 23.13 7.29
CA GLU A 63 6.82 22.89 5.92
C GLU A 63 7.80 21.95 5.22
N VAL A 64 7.26 20.88 4.62
CA VAL A 64 8.01 19.95 3.76
C VAL A 64 7.35 19.99 2.40
N GLY A 65 8.04 20.48 1.37
CA GLY A 65 7.51 20.52 0.01
C GLY A 65 8.33 19.61 -0.88
N PHE A 66 7.78 18.46 -1.29
CA PHE A 66 8.63 17.43 -1.91
C PHE A 66 9.39 17.93 -3.12
N MET A 67 8.77 18.71 -4.00
CA MET A 67 9.46 19.38 -5.08
C MET A 67 10.14 20.67 -4.62
N THR A 68 9.39 21.55 -3.96
CA THR A 68 9.87 22.89 -3.59
C THR A 68 8.99 23.55 -2.53
N LEU A 69 9.56 24.55 -1.86
CA LEU A 69 8.83 25.49 -1.01
C LEU A 69 8.92 26.90 -1.57
N THR A 70 7.77 27.56 -1.64
CA THR A 70 7.65 28.91 -2.18
C THR A 70 7.31 29.90 -1.09
N GLY A 71 8.06 31.00 -1.04
CA GLY A 71 7.91 32.04 -0.02
C GLY A 71 7.80 33.43 -0.64
N TRP A 72 6.76 34.15 -0.20
CA TRP A 72 6.47 35.60 -0.32
C TRP A 72 6.45 36.27 -1.71
N GLY A 73 5.48 37.17 -1.90
CA GLY A 73 5.44 38.12 -3.03
C GLY A 73 4.38 37.88 -4.11
N GLY A 74 3.51 36.87 -3.98
CA GLY A 74 2.37 36.66 -4.89
C GLY A 74 2.73 36.20 -6.30
N ILE A 75 3.93 35.66 -6.50
CA ILE A 75 4.35 35.01 -7.75
C ILE A 75 4.51 33.52 -7.46
N ASN A 76 3.88 32.71 -8.31
CA ASN A 76 3.81 31.26 -8.11
C ASN A 76 5.06 30.58 -8.69
N SER A 77 5.52 29.51 -8.05
CA SER A 77 6.42 28.58 -8.75
C SER A 77 5.64 27.78 -9.78
N ASN A 78 6.26 27.51 -10.92
CA ASN A 78 5.61 26.76 -11.98
C ASN A 78 6.31 25.41 -12.13
N ILE A 79 5.53 24.35 -12.02
CA ILE A 79 6.02 22.97 -12.07
C ILE A 79 5.40 22.29 -13.30
N TYR A 80 6.25 21.78 -14.18
CA TYR A 80 5.88 21.14 -15.44
C TYR A 80 6.44 19.73 -15.54
N ASN A 81 5.57 18.75 -15.84
CA ASN A 81 5.98 17.38 -16.15
C ASN A 81 6.96 16.82 -15.11
N SER A 82 6.60 16.93 -13.82
CA SER A 82 7.53 16.70 -12.73
C SER A 82 6.98 15.76 -11.67
N TYR A 83 7.88 15.04 -11.00
CA TYR A 83 7.54 13.83 -10.25
C TYR A 83 8.19 13.81 -8.88
N SER A 84 7.49 13.32 -7.88
CA SER A 84 8.07 13.07 -6.57
C SER A 84 7.72 11.69 -6.06
N ALA A 85 8.75 10.92 -5.71
CA ALA A 85 8.61 9.77 -4.81
C ALA A 85 9.46 9.95 -3.54
N SER A 86 9.70 11.21 -3.18
CA SER A 86 10.36 11.55 -1.93
C SER A 86 9.55 11.12 -0.71
N THR A 87 10.26 10.77 0.36
CA THR A 87 9.66 10.33 1.62
C THR A 87 9.77 11.43 2.67
N ASN A 88 8.74 11.57 3.50
CA ASN A 88 8.83 12.34 4.73
C ASN A 88 9.02 11.40 5.92
N ALA A 89 10.24 11.27 6.42
CA ALA A 89 10.62 10.21 7.35
C ALA A 89 10.10 10.39 8.79
N ASP A 90 9.74 11.60 9.20
CA ASP A 90 9.34 11.89 10.59
C ASP A 90 7.88 12.38 10.72
N GLY A 91 7.13 12.40 9.60
CA GLY A 91 5.73 12.81 9.56
C GLY A 91 5.50 14.28 9.93
N SER A 92 6.54 15.10 9.95
CA SER A 92 6.45 16.51 10.34
C SER A 92 6.27 17.44 9.13
N GLY A 93 5.72 18.64 9.37
CA GLY A 93 5.30 19.57 8.32
C GLY A 93 3.86 19.33 7.82
N ASN A 94 3.31 20.30 7.08
CA ASN A 94 1.90 20.28 6.65
C ASN A 94 1.73 20.31 5.12
N CYS A 95 2.77 19.99 4.35
CA CYS A 95 2.80 20.23 2.91
C CYS A 95 3.12 18.95 2.11
N GLY A 96 2.54 18.80 0.92
CA GLY A 96 2.71 17.65 0.04
C GLY A 96 3.68 17.89 -1.12
N PHE A 97 3.24 17.61 -2.35
CA PHE A 97 4.06 17.68 -3.57
C PHE A 97 4.81 19.02 -3.74
N ALA A 98 4.15 20.15 -3.43
CA ALA A 98 4.78 21.45 -3.32
C ALA A 98 4.17 22.23 -2.15
N CYS A 99 4.95 23.12 -1.54
CA CYS A 99 4.48 23.95 -0.42
C CYS A 99 4.46 25.45 -0.79
N GLY A 100 3.43 26.16 -0.33
CA GLY A 100 3.20 27.58 -0.63
C GLY A 100 2.39 27.81 -1.91
N THR A 101 2.63 28.93 -2.59
CA THR A 101 1.98 29.29 -3.86
C THR A 101 2.74 28.72 -5.06
N ALA A 102 2.22 27.61 -5.61
CA ALA A 102 2.73 27.01 -6.83
C ALA A 102 1.59 26.66 -7.79
N ASP A 103 1.90 26.67 -9.08
CA ASP A 103 1.01 26.28 -10.17
C ASP A 103 1.56 25.03 -10.85
N GLY A 104 0.66 24.08 -11.08
CA GLY A 104 0.95 22.82 -11.74
C GLY A 104 0.49 22.87 -13.18
N PHE A 105 1.42 22.66 -14.11
CA PHE A 105 1.13 22.59 -15.54
C PHE A 105 1.57 21.24 -16.10
N GLY A 106 0.84 20.72 -17.08
CA GLY A 106 1.17 19.42 -17.66
C GLY A 106 1.04 18.27 -16.65
N ASN A 107 1.93 17.28 -16.76
CA ASN A 107 1.79 16.00 -16.07
C ASN A 107 2.63 15.94 -14.80
N ASN A 108 2.08 16.42 -13.69
CA ASN A 108 2.76 16.37 -12.40
C ASN A 108 2.21 15.23 -11.54
N TYR A 109 3.09 14.47 -10.89
CA TYR A 109 2.68 13.32 -10.09
C TYR A 109 3.48 13.17 -8.80
N TRP A 110 2.83 12.57 -7.82
CA TRP A 110 3.43 12.28 -6.53
C TRP A 110 3.08 10.87 -6.09
N ASN A 111 4.02 10.21 -5.42
CA ASN A 111 3.82 8.89 -4.87
C ASN A 111 2.98 8.99 -3.59
N ASN A 112 1.81 8.34 -3.55
CA ASN A 112 0.90 8.42 -2.39
C ASN A 112 1.24 7.46 -1.24
N GLU A 113 2.19 6.57 -1.45
CA GLU A 113 2.65 5.60 -0.45
C GLU A 113 3.93 6.08 0.25
N THR A 114 4.55 7.17 -0.21
CA THR A 114 5.74 7.78 0.42
C THR A 114 5.42 8.98 1.32
N ILE A 115 4.15 9.37 1.41
CA ILE A 115 3.70 10.64 2.00
C ILE A 115 2.78 10.41 3.19
N PHE A 116 3.19 10.87 4.38
CA PHE A 116 2.44 10.73 5.64
C PHE A 116 1.57 11.97 6.00
N PHE A 117 1.01 12.69 5.01
CA PHE A 117 0.21 13.89 5.30
C PHE A 117 -1.28 13.69 5.08
N ASN A 118 -2.07 14.28 5.98
CA ASN A 118 -3.53 14.30 5.95
C ASN A 118 -4.07 15.70 5.62
N ASP A 119 -3.52 16.38 4.59
CA ASP A 119 -4.05 17.68 4.15
C ASP A 119 -4.33 17.75 2.64
N SER A 120 -5.48 18.37 2.37
CA SER A 120 -6.14 18.63 1.10
C SER A 120 -5.64 19.88 0.38
N LEU A 121 -4.80 20.73 1.00
CA LEU A 121 -4.51 22.08 0.49
C LEU A 121 -3.25 22.21 -0.37
N THR A 122 -2.29 21.29 -0.30
CA THR A 122 -0.99 21.39 -1.02
C THR A 122 -0.70 20.23 -1.99
N ASN A 123 -1.65 19.29 -2.08
CA ASN A 123 -1.63 18.18 -3.02
C ASN A 123 -2.37 18.48 -4.34
N SER A 124 -2.82 19.73 -4.56
CA SER A 124 -3.61 20.11 -5.75
C SER A 124 -2.78 20.22 -7.04
N ILE A 125 -1.45 20.17 -6.93
CA ILE A 125 -0.49 20.41 -8.02
C ILE A 125 0.07 19.06 -8.48
N GLY A 126 -0.80 18.13 -8.86
CA GLY A 126 -0.37 16.84 -9.38
C GLY A 126 -1.30 15.70 -8.99
N THR A 127 -1.19 14.61 -9.73
CA THR A 127 -2.02 13.41 -9.56
C THR A 127 -1.27 12.38 -8.72
N ALA A 128 -1.95 11.81 -7.72
CA ALA A 128 -1.42 10.71 -6.94
C ALA A 128 -1.13 9.50 -7.83
N LYS A 129 -0.01 8.83 -7.56
CA LYS A 129 0.41 7.58 -8.18
C LYS A 129 0.90 6.62 -7.12
N THR A 130 0.64 5.33 -7.30
CA THR A 130 1.28 4.32 -6.46
C THR A 130 2.74 4.16 -6.83
N ASN A 131 3.51 3.59 -5.93
CA ASN A 131 4.78 2.91 -6.16
C ASN A 131 4.79 2.24 -7.53
N TYR A 132 3.89 1.29 -7.75
CA TYR A 132 3.81 0.53 -9.00
C TYR A 132 3.71 1.46 -10.23
N GLU A 133 2.80 2.43 -10.20
CA GLU A 133 2.64 3.34 -11.34
C GLU A 133 3.87 4.23 -11.57
N MET A 134 4.63 4.57 -10.53
CA MET A 134 5.88 5.35 -10.65
C MET A 134 7.02 4.55 -11.30
N GLY A 135 6.89 3.22 -11.43
CA GLY A 135 7.90 2.34 -12.02
C GLY A 135 7.98 2.32 -13.55
N PHE A 136 7.15 3.11 -14.26
CA PHE A 136 7.00 3.00 -15.72
C PHE A 136 7.40 4.24 -16.52
N ASN A 137 8.05 4.08 -17.67
CA ASN A 137 8.45 5.22 -18.52
C ASN A 137 7.26 6.06 -19.00
N SER A 138 6.10 5.42 -19.15
CA SER A 138 4.86 6.07 -19.55
C SER A 138 4.38 7.08 -18.52
N THR A 139 4.75 6.88 -17.25
CA THR A 139 4.43 7.80 -16.17
C THR A 139 5.19 9.10 -16.35
N TYR A 140 6.48 9.04 -16.75
CA TYR A 140 7.38 10.17 -16.96
C TYR A 140 7.18 10.92 -18.30
N THR A 141 5.93 11.26 -18.62
CA THR A 141 5.58 12.05 -19.80
C THR A 141 6.32 13.40 -19.82
N GLY A 142 7.10 13.66 -20.87
CA GLY A 142 7.93 14.86 -21.01
C GLY A 142 9.43 14.58 -20.84
N PHE A 143 9.79 13.45 -20.23
CA PHE A 143 11.18 13.01 -20.12
C PHE A 143 11.69 12.50 -21.47
N ASN A 144 12.93 12.87 -21.81
CA ASN A 144 13.59 12.42 -23.02
C ASN A 144 14.34 11.09 -22.80
N PHE A 145 13.62 9.97 -22.87
CA PHE A 145 14.20 8.63 -22.76
C PHE A 145 15.06 8.19 -23.97
N GLY A 146 15.10 9.00 -25.03
CA GLY A 146 15.96 8.73 -26.19
C GLY A 146 17.38 9.26 -26.03
N ASN A 147 17.55 10.36 -25.28
CA ASN A 147 18.81 11.12 -25.27
C ASN A 147 19.32 11.55 -23.88
N VAL A 148 18.47 11.56 -22.86
CA VAL A 148 18.84 12.11 -21.53
C VAL A 148 18.64 11.08 -20.43
N TRP A 149 17.47 10.46 -20.41
CA TRP A 149 17.07 9.52 -19.38
C TRP A 149 17.08 8.09 -19.90
N GLN A 150 17.28 7.16 -18.99
CA GLN A 150 17.02 5.74 -19.17
C GLN A 150 16.30 5.23 -17.92
N MET A 151 15.54 4.16 -18.05
CA MET A 151 15.01 3.43 -16.92
C MET A 151 14.83 1.97 -17.27
N THR A 152 14.86 1.13 -16.25
CA THR A 152 14.39 -0.25 -16.31
C THR A 152 13.01 -0.27 -15.68
N GLU A 153 11.98 -0.57 -16.47
CA GLU A 153 10.59 -0.69 -16.02
C GLU A 153 10.53 -1.57 -14.76
N ASN A 154 9.82 -1.11 -13.74
CA ASN A 154 9.64 -1.81 -12.46
C ASN A 154 10.93 -2.11 -11.68
N VAL A 155 12.03 -1.41 -11.94
CA VAL A 155 13.29 -1.62 -11.20
C VAL A 155 13.92 -0.31 -10.75
N THR A 156 13.89 0.71 -11.59
CA THR A 156 14.59 1.98 -11.33
C THR A 156 13.69 3.17 -11.56
N TYR A 157 13.87 4.22 -10.76
CA TYR A 157 13.51 5.57 -11.19
C TYR A 157 14.33 6.00 -12.43
N PRO A 158 13.88 6.98 -13.23
CA PRO A 158 14.65 7.47 -14.38
C PRO A 158 16.05 7.89 -13.96
N TYR A 159 17.09 7.44 -14.64
CA TYR A 159 18.48 7.83 -14.38
C TYR A 159 19.11 8.39 -15.64
N PHE A 160 20.17 9.20 -15.50
CA PHE A 160 20.83 9.72 -16.69
C PHE A 160 21.56 8.59 -17.43
N ILE A 161 21.54 8.60 -18.75
CA ILE A 161 22.17 7.57 -19.59
C ILE A 161 23.67 7.35 -19.23
N TRP A 162 24.35 8.39 -18.75
CA TRP A 162 25.77 8.32 -18.37
C TRP A 162 26.04 7.69 -16.98
N GLN A 163 25.02 7.41 -16.16
CA GLN A 163 25.15 6.97 -14.75
C GLN A 163 25.32 5.45 -14.54
N SER A 164 25.86 4.73 -15.52
CA SER A 164 25.81 3.25 -15.66
C SER A 164 26.29 2.37 -14.48
N GLU A 165 26.82 2.93 -13.39
CA GLU A 165 27.33 2.18 -12.23
C GLU A 165 26.72 2.61 -10.87
N ASN A 166 25.96 3.71 -10.81
CA ASN A 166 25.33 4.21 -9.58
C ASN A 166 23.87 4.58 -9.85
N ILE A 167 23.12 3.59 -10.35
CA ILE A 167 21.70 3.78 -10.65
C ILE A 167 20.92 3.96 -9.34
N PRO A 168 20.05 4.98 -9.23
CA PRO A 168 19.09 5.08 -8.14
C PRO A 168 18.15 3.88 -8.21
N LEU A 169 18.51 2.82 -7.47
CA LEU A 169 17.66 1.67 -7.26
C LEU A 169 16.45 2.12 -6.46
N TRP A 170 15.27 1.68 -6.88
CA TRP A 170 14.12 1.79 -6.01
C TRP A 170 14.27 0.73 -4.91
N THR A 171 14.74 1.13 -3.73
CA THR A 171 15.00 0.23 -2.60
C THR A 171 13.75 -0.10 -1.76
N ALA A 172 12.55 -0.07 -2.35
CA ALA A 172 11.32 -0.40 -1.63
C ALA A 172 10.24 -0.90 -2.59
N PHE A 173 10.58 -1.93 -3.37
CA PHE A 173 9.56 -2.79 -3.95
C PHE A 173 9.49 -4.03 -3.11
N ASP A 174 8.32 -4.26 -2.53
CA ASP A 174 8.01 -5.60 -2.05
C ASP A 174 7.75 -6.50 -3.26
N THR A 175 8.58 -7.52 -3.42
CA THR A 175 8.38 -8.59 -4.40
C THR A 175 8.12 -9.93 -3.72
N ASP A 176 8.16 -9.95 -2.39
CA ASP A 176 8.01 -11.15 -1.61
C ASP A 176 6.52 -11.41 -1.44
N SER A 177 6.10 -12.64 -1.74
CA SER A 177 4.71 -13.00 -1.53
C SER A 177 4.44 -13.21 -0.04
N PRO A 178 3.27 -12.80 0.47
CA PRO A 178 2.90 -13.01 1.87
C PRO A 178 3.04 -14.45 2.34
N ILE A 179 3.67 -14.65 3.49
CA ILE A 179 3.76 -15.93 4.22
C ILE A 179 2.56 -16.03 5.16
N ILE A 180 1.61 -16.89 4.79
CA ILE A 180 0.35 -17.09 5.53
C ILE A 180 0.55 -18.18 6.60
N THR A 181 0.03 -17.93 7.80
CA THR A 181 -0.10 -18.94 8.86
C THR A 181 -1.57 -19.21 9.14
N ILE A 182 -2.00 -20.48 9.05
CA ILE A 182 -3.36 -20.90 9.38
C ILE A 182 -3.36 -21.50 10.79
N TYR A 183 -4.01 -20.83 11.74
CA TYR A 183 -4.20 -21.33 13.11
C TYR A 183 -5.46 -22.19 13.25
N SER A 184 -6.48 -21.93 12.43
CA SER A 184 -7.69 -22.75 12.36
C SER A 184 -8.29 -22.66 10.96
N PRO A 185 -8.67 -23.78 10.32
CA PRO A 185 -8.67 -25.13 10.88
C PRO A 185 -7.28 -25.75 11.03
N GLU A 186 -7.18 -26.71 11.94
CA GLU A 186 -6.03 -27.60 12.10
C GLU A 186 -6.29 -28.92 11.35
N ASN A 187 -5.25 -29.70 11.10
CA ASN A 187 -5.36 -31.00 10.43
C ASN A 187 -5.88 -32.10 11.36
N ILE A 188 -7.15 -31.96 11.75
CA ILE A 188 -7.88 -32.86 12.64
C ILE A 188 -9.27 -33.18 12.09
N THR A 189 -10.05 -33.97 12.83
CA THR A 189 -11.45 -34.26 12.52
C THR A 189 -12.39 -33.41 13.39
N TYR A 190 -13.28 -32.66 12.74
CA TYR A 190 -14.32 -31.86 13.37
C TYR A 190 -15.68 -32.56 13.36
N SER A 191 -16.49 -32.29 14.38
CA SER A 191 -17.90 -32.73 14.48
C SER A 191 -18.91 -31.62 14.14
N SER A 192 -18.44 -30.39 13.96
CA SER A 192 -19.24 -29.25 13.49
C SER A 192 -18.99 -29.00 12.01
N GLN A 193 -20.05 -28.70 11.27
CA GLN A 193 -19.95 -28.35 9.85
C GLN A 193 -19.33 -26.96 9.64
N THR A 194 -19.68 -26.00 10.51
CA THR A 194 -19.12 -24.66 10.47
C THR A 194 -17.91 -24.61 11.39
N GLY A 195 -16.78 -24.14 10.86
CA GLY A 195 -15.52 -23.98 11.59
C GLY A 195 -15.04 -22.54 11.58
N SER A 196 -14.12 -22.23 12.51
CA SER A 196 -13.44 -20.94 12.58
C SER A 196 -12.29 -20.87 11.58
N LEU A 197 -12.18 -19.77 10.84
CA LEU A 197 -11.04 -19.45 10.00
C LEU A 197 -10.21 -18.36 10.71
N ASN A 198 -9.08 -18.78 11.30
CA ASN A 198 -8.15 -17.90 11.99
C ASN A 198 -6.79 -17.96 11.31
N VAL A 199 -6.34 -16.84 10.77
CA VAL A 199 -5.14 -16.74 9.94
C VAL A 199 -4.38 -15.46 10.23
N SER A 200 -3.09 -15.46 9.93
CA SER A 200 -2.24 -14.27 9.90
C SER A 200 -1.29 -14.33 8.70
N ALA A 201 -0.66 -13.19 8.41
CA ALA A 201 0.48 -13.08 7.50
C ALA A 201 1.66 -12.44 8.24
N ASN A 202 2.86 -12.57 7.68
CA ASN A 202 4.08 -11.87 8.13
C ASN A 202 4.08 -10.36 7.83
N GLU A 203 3.01 -9.84 7.22
CA GLU A 203 2.90 -8.47 6.73
C GLU A 203 1.43 -8.01 6.63
N ILE A 204 1.22 -6.76 6.19
CA ILE A 204 -0.13 -6.18 6.01
C ILE A 204 -0.70 -6.64 4.69
N ILE A 205 -1.96 -7.06 4.68
CA ILE A 205 -2.63 -7.64 3.51
C ILE A 205 -3.84 -6.80 3.13
N ASP A 206 -3.94 -6.47 1.85
CA ASP A 206 -5.04 -5.71 1.27
C ASP A 206 -6.26 -6.59 0.99
N ILE A 207 -6.04 -7.78 0.41
CA ILE A 207 -7.13 -8.68 0.03
C ILE A 207 -6.88 -10.09 0.55
N TRP A 208 -7.75 -10.52 1.46
CA TRP A 208 -7.84 -11.91 1.92
C TRP A 208 -8.93 -12.67 1.16
N SER A 209 -8.60 -13.89 0.73
CA SER A 209 -9.60 -14.81 0.17
C SER A 209 -9.28 -16.28 0.46
N TYR A 210 -10.27 -17.16 0.35
CA TYR A 210 -10.04 -18.60 0.49
C TYR A 210 -10.90 -19.41 -0.48
N THR A 211 -10.51 -20.65 -0.71
CA THR A 211 -11.32 -21.68 -1.38
C THR A 211 -11.42 -22.91 -0.49
N ILE A 212 -12.51 -23.66 -0.61
CA ILE A 212 -12.66 -24.98 0.01
C ILE A 212 -12.93 -26.01 -1.08
N ASN A 213 -12.16 -27.10 -1.08
CA ASN A 213 -12.26 -28.20 -2.06
C ASN A 213 -12.21 -27.72 -3.52
N SER A 214 -11.33 -26.75 -3.81
CA SER A 214 -11.21 -26.09 -5.11
C SER A 214 -12.52 -25.47 -5.63
N GLY A 215 -13.42 -25.07 -4.72
CA GLY A 215 -14.64 -24.33 -5.04
C GLY A 215 -14.40 -22.88 -5.39
N SER A 216 -15.46 -22.07 -5.33
CA SER A 216 -15.38 -20.63 -5.59
C SER A 216 -14.49 -19.90 -4.58
N ILE A 217 -13.82 -18.84 -5.04
CA ILE A 217 -13.08 -17.91 -4.18
C ILE A 217 -14.07 -17.12 -3.32
N ILE A 218 -13.80 -17.06 -2.02
CA ILE A 218 -14.57 -16.32 -1.02
C ILE A 218 -13.68 -15.28 -0.38
N TYR A 219 -14.05 -14.00 -0.48
CA TYR A 219 -13.35 -12.90 0.18
C TYR A 219 -13.77 -12.74 1.64
N PHE A 220 -12.85 -12.38 2.52
CA PHE A 220 -13.13 -12.23 3.94
C PHE A 220 -12.19 -11.21 4.60
N ILE A 221 -12.46 -10.90 5.88
CA ILE A 221 -11.55 -10.16 6.76
C ILE A 221 -11.22 -11.11 7.92
N PRO A 222 -9.95 -11.40 8.23
CA PRO A 222 -9.59 -12.25 9.36
C PRO A 222 -10.05 -11.64 10.70
N ASN A 223 -10.65 -12.40 11.62
CA ASN A 223 -11.03 -13.82 11.53
C ASN A 223 -12.45 -14.02 11.00
N SER A 224 -12.70 -15.16 10.37
CA SER A 224 -14.00 -15.49 9.75
C SER A 224 -14.44 -16.93 10.04
N THR A 225 -15.41 -17.43 9.27
CA THR A 225 -15.86 -18.83 9.34
C THR A 225 -15.91 -19.46 7.95
N TYR A 226 -15.87 -20.79 7.92
CA TYR A 226 -16.02 -21.59 6.71
C TYR A 226 -17.05 -22.70 6.95
N THR A 227 -17.58 -23.28 5.85
CA THR A 227 -18.52 -24.41 5.91
C THR A 227 -17.90 -25.64 5.25
N ALA A 228 -17.64 -26.68 6.04
CA ALA A 228 -17.07 -27.94 5.58
C ALA A 228 -18.07 -28.81 4.82
N VAL A 229 -17.54 -29.65 3.94
CA VAL A 229 -18.25 -30.76 3.30
C VAL A 229 -17.98 -32.03 4.10
N VAL A 230 -18.95 -32.93 4.20
CA VAL A 230 -18.75 -34.22 4.90
C VAL A 230 -17.60 -34.99 4.27
N GLY A 231 -16.68 -35.49 5.10
CA GLY A 231 -15.47 -36.18 4.67
C GLY A 231 -14.22 -35.29 4.70
N SER A 232 -13.28 -35.57 3.81
CA SER A 232 -12.02 -34.82 3.71
C SER A 232 -12.24 -33.47 3.04
N ASN A 233 -11.63 -32.43 3.59
CA ASN A 233 -11.64 -31.07 3.05
C ASN A 233 -10.21 -30.57 2.89
N ASN A 234 -9.97 -29.77 1.85
CA ASN A 234 -8.82 -28.87 1.75
C ASN A 234 -9.31 -27.43 1.75
N LEU A 235 -8.65 -26.56 2.52
CA LEU A 235 -8.92 -25.13 2.54
C LEU A 235 -7.63 -24.41 2.18
N THR A 236 -7.66 -23.68 1.07
CA THR A 236 -6.54 -22.85 0.60
C THR A 236 -6.87 -21.39 0.88
N VAL A 237 -6.00 -20.69 1.60
CA VAL A 237 -6.10 -19.25 1.86
C VAL A 237 -5.14 -18.53 0.94
N TYR A 238 -5.55 -17.40 0.41
CA TYR A 238 -4.76 -16.48 -0.40
C TYR A 238 -4.72 -15.12 0.27
N ALA A 239 -3.56 -14.48 0.21
CA ALA A 239 -3.34 -13.13 0.70
C ALA A 239 -2.64 -12.35 -0.41
N ASN A 240 -3.21 -11.20 -0.77
CA ASN A 240 -2.65 -10.25 -1.72
C ASN A 240 -2.27 -8.97 -0.96
N ASP A 241 -1.01 -8.59 -1.01
CA ASP A 241 -0.51 -7.35 -0.41
C ASP A 241 -0.87 -6.11 -1.28
N SER A 242 -0.37 -4.94 -0.89
CA SER A 242 -0.56 -3.67 -1.60
C SER A 242 0.17 -3.61 -2.94
N GLU A 243 1.26 -4.35 -3.08
CA GLU A 243 2.11 -4.41 -4.26
C GLU A 243 1.61 -5.43 -5.30
N GLY A 244 0.62 -6.25 -4.95
CA GLY A 244 0.02 -7.26 -5.79
C GLY A 244 0.69 -8.63 -5.73
N ASN A 245 1.58 -8.88 -4.75
CA ASN A 245 2.18 -10.18 -4.53
C ASN A 245 1.18 -11.10 -3.82
N ILE A 246 1.03 -12.33 -4.32
CA ILE A 246 0.03 -13.27 -3.85
C ILE A 246 0.69 -14.44 -3.15
N GLY A 247 0.48 -14.53 -1.84
CA GLY A 247 0.78 -15.69 -1.02
C GLY A 247 -0.37 -16.68 -0.97
N SER A 248 -0.07 -17.97 -0.75
CA SER A 248 -1.10 -18.98 -0.49
C SER A 248 -0.64 -20.07 0.47
N GLU A 249 -1.53 -20.55 1.32
CA GLU A 249 -1.28 -21.67 2.23
C GLU A 249 -2.50 -22.61 2.27
N THR A 250 -2.26 -23.92 2.44
CA THR A 250 -3.32 -24.94 2.40
C THR A 250 -3.31 -25.80 3.64
N VAL A 251 -4.49 -25.98 4.26
CA VAL A 251 -4.70 -26.95 5.32
C VAL A 251 -5.71 -28.01 4.91
N TYR A 252 -5.44 -29.25 5.33
CA TYR A 252 -6.33 -30.40 5.14
C TYR A 252 -6.98 -30.73 6.47
N PHE A 253 -8.27 -31.08 6.48
CA PHE A 253 -8.98 -31.52 7.68
C PHE A 253 -10.15 -32.44 7.30
N THR A 254 -10.81 -33.04 8.29
CA THR A 254 -11.98 -33.90 8.05
C THR A 254 -13.19 -33.39 8.83
N TYR A 255 -14.38 -33.45 8.23
CA TYR A 255 -15.64 -33.20 8.93
C TYR A 255 -16.47 -34.48 8.94
N THR A 256 -16.83 -34.96 10.14
CA THR A 256 -17.70 -36.12 10.34
C THR A 256 -18.88 -35.72 11.21
N PRO A 257 -20.12 -35.75 10.68
CA PRO A 257 -21.29 -35.39 11.46
C PRO A 257 -21.48 -36.34 12.65
N PRO A 258 -21.96 -35.84 13.81
CA PRO A 258 -22.23 -36.68 14.96
C PRO A 258 -23.31 -37.72 14.61
N ILE A 259 -23.15 -38.94 15.13
CA ILE A 259 -24.13 -40.01 14.95
C ILE A 259 -25.44 -39.59 15.64
N PRO A 260 -26.59 -39.61 14.95
CA PRO A 260 -27.88 -39.32 15.58
C PRO A 260 -28.13 -40.27 16.76
N PRO A 261 -28.74 -39.81 17.88
CA PRO A 261 -29.11 -40.72 18.96
C PRO A 261 -30.06 -41.81 18.43
N PRO A 262 -29.96 -43.05 18.95
CA PRO A 262 -30.86 -44.12 18.53
C PRO A 262 -32.32 -43.73 18.80
N PRO A 263 -33.27 -44.12 17.93
CA PRO A 263 -34.68 -43.83 18.15
C PRO A 263 -35.14 -44.40 19.50
N PRO A 264 -36.04 -43.70 20.22
CA PRO A 264 -36.56 -44.20 21.48
C PRO A 264 -37.22 -45.58 21.28
N PRO A 265 -37.12 -46.50 22.27
CA PRO A 265 -37.77 -47.79 22.18
C PRO A 265 -39.27 -47.59 21.95
N MET A 266 -39.79 -48.14 20.86
CA MET A 266 -41.22 -48.15 20.59
C MET A 266 -41.87 -49.19 21.52
N PHE A 267 -42.49 -48.74 22.61
CA PHE A 267 -43.32 -49.62 23.44
C PHE A 267 -44.66 -49.84 22.73
N VAL A 268 -44.83 -51.03 22.13
CA VAL A 268 -46.15 -51.48 21.68
C VAL A 268 -46.97 -51.83 22.92
N VAL A 269 -47.85 -50.91 23.32
CA VAL A 269 -48.85 -51.22 24.35
C VAL A 269 -49.92 -52.10 23.72
N CYS A 270 -49.88 -53.40 24.01
CA CYS A 270 -50.96 -54.30 23.64
C CYS A 270 -52.20 -53.93 24.48
N PRO A 271 -53.35 -53.56 23.90
CA PRO A 271 -54.56 -53.33 24.69
C PRO A 271 -54.97 -54.64 25.35
N LEU A 272 -54.97 -54.65 26.68
CA LEU A 272 -55.49 -55.76 27.47
C LEU A 272 -56.99 -55.88 27.20
N VAL A 273 -57.40 -56.83 26.36
CA VAL A 273 -58.81 -57.20 26.21
C VAL A 273 -59.20 -58.03 27.43
N VAL A 274 -59.80 -57.39 28.44
CA VAL A 274 -60.43 -58.09 29.56
C VAL A 274 -61.81 -58.55 29.10
N ASN A 275 -61.95 -59.83 28.72
CA ASN A 275 -63.25 -60.44 28.54
C ASN A 275 -63.87 -60.74 29.91
N ILE A 276 -64.82 -59.91 30.33
CA ILE A 276 -65.66 -60.19 31.49
C ILE A 276 -66.75 -61.16 31.04
N ALA A 277 -66.65 -62.43 31.46
CA ALA A 277 -67.75 -63.37 31.32
C ALA A 277 -68.77 -63.13 32.44
N PHE A 278 -70.00 -62.79 32.09
CA PHE A 278 -71.13 -62.83 33.02
C PHE A 278 -71.77 -64.22 32.97
N SER A 279 -71.89 -64.86 34.13
CA SER A 279 -72.72 -66.05 34.33
C SER A 279 -74.07 -65.61 34.89
N ILE A 280 -75.16 -66.10 34.29
CA ILE A 280 -76.49 -66.18 34.92
C ILE A 280 -76.74 -67.65 35.22
#